data_AF-A0A1B8CBN0-F1
#
_entry.id   AF-A0A1B8CBN0-F1
#
_cell.length_a   1.000
_cell.length_b   1.000
_cell.length_c   1.000
_cell.angle_alpha   90.00
_cell.angle_beta   90.00
_cell.angle_gamma   90.00
#
_symmetry.space_group_name_H-M   'P 1'
#
loop_
_entity.id
_entity.type
_entity.pdbx_description
1 polymer ?
#
loop_
_entity_poly.entity_id
_entity_poly.type
_entity_poly.pdbx_seq_one_letter_code
_entity_poly.pdbx_strand_id
1 'polypeptide(L)'
;MSVFPNSIIEAECHASGATEKPEIKCIYSTPATINDEATVKALRGNFESYFKENLVETEPATASEDFSLLATAVGAPYVMWTFGGVDPPIWDDAVAKGTVDALPNNHSPYFAPVIEPTIRTAVDALSIGALIFLKRKN
;
A
#
# COMPACT_ATOMS: atom_id res chain seq x y z
N MET A 1 15.41 5.05 9.34
CA MET A 1 16.12 5.40 10.59
C MET A 1 15.17 5.07 11.73
N SER A 2 15.38 3.94 12.41
CA SER A 2 14.54 3.50 13.54
C SER A 2 14.86 4.37 14.76
N VAL A 3 13.85 4.98 15.36
CA VAL A 3 13.99 5.85 16.53
C VAL A 3 13.19 5.28 17.69
N PHE A 4 13.46 4.04 18.07
CA PHE A 4 13.39 3.72 19.49
C PHE A 4 14.81 3.84 20.02
N PRO A 5 15.13 4.88 20.80
CA PRO A 5 16.46 5.00 21.36
C PRO A 5 16.69 3.78 22.26
N ASN A 6 17.79 3.06 22.01
CA ASN A 6 18.19 1.86 22.77
C ASN A 6 18.11 2.07 24.29
N SER A 7 18.27 3.32 24.75
CA SER A 7 18.11 3.73 26.14
C SER A 7 16.74 3.40 26.76
N ILE A 8 15.64 3.48 25.99
CA ILE A 8 14.31 3.10 26.51
C ILE A 8 14.25 1.60 26.74
N ILE A 9 14.71 0.81 25.77
CA ILE A 9 14.73 -0.65 25.85
C ILE A 9 15.61 -1.10 27.02
N GLU A 10 16.80 -0.52 27.17
CA GLU A 10 17.72 -0.80 28.28
C GLU A 10 17.12 -0.43 29.64
N ALA A 11 16.43 0.71 29.74
CA ALA A 11 15.78 1.15 30.97
C ALA A 11 14.63 0.22 31.39
N GLU A 12 13.77 -0.21 30.45
CA GLU A 12 12.69 -1.16 30.70
C GLU A 12 13.23 -2.54 31.12
N CYS A 13 14.29 -3.04 30.49
CA CYS A 13 14.96 -4.28 30.89
C CYS A 13 15.50 -4.18 32.32
N HIS A 14 16.17 -3.08 32.67
CA HIS A 14 16.69 -2.87 34.01
C HIS A 14 15.57 -2.79 35.06
N ALA A 15 14.52 -2.01 34.79
CA ALA A 15 13.37 -1.86 35.68
C ALA A 15 12.62 -3.19 35.89
N SER A 16 12.60 -4.05 34.87
CA SER A 16 11.98 -5.39 34.91
C SER A 16 12.87 -6.46 35.54
N GLY A 17 14.09 -6.12 35.98
CA GLY A 17 15.02 -7.05 36.64
C GLY A 17 15.73 -8.02 35.69
N ALA A 18 15.86 -7.68 34.40
CA ALA A 18 16.66 -8.49 33.48
C ALA A 18 18.12 -8.54 33.95
N THR A 19 18.68 -9.76 34.06
CA THR A 19 20.06 -9.98 34.52
C THR A 19 21.08 -9.77 33.41
N GLU A 20 20.65 -9.91 32.16
CA GLU A 20 21.47 -9.75 30.95
C GLU A 20 21.06 -8.51 30.18
N LYS A 21 22.01 -7.93 29.43
CA LYS A 21 21.70 -6.83 28.51
C LYS A 21 20.85 -7.33 27.34
N PRO A 22 19.90 -6.53 26.83
CA PRO A 22 19.12 -6.91 25.66
C PRO A 22 20.00 -6.98 24.41
N GLU A 23 19.80 -8.00 23.58
CA GLU A 23 20.32 -8.02 22.21
C GLU A 23 19.36 -7.22 21.31
N ILE A 24 19.83 -6.09 20.77
CA ILE A 24 19.04 -5.23 19.88
C ILE A 24 19.58 -5.37 18.47
N LYS A 25 18.78 -5.94 17.57
CA LYS A 25 19.13 -6.13 16.16
C LYS A 25 18.01 -5.68 15.24
N CYS A 26 18.32 -4.80 14.29
CA CYS A 26 17.43 -4.52 13.18
C CYS A 26 17.46 -5.71 12.22
N ILE A 27 16.34 -6.44 12.11
CA ILE A 27 16.23 -7.62 11.25
C ILE A 27 15.81 -7.26 9.82
N TYR A 28 15.03 -6.19 9.66
CA TYR A 28 14.46 -5.79 8.39
C TYR A 28 14.05 -4.32 8.44
N SER A 29 14.15 -3.63 7.31
CA SER A 29 13.70 -2.25 7.13
C SER A 29 13.37 -2.05 5.66
N THR A 30 12.28 -1.35 5.37
CA THR A 30 11.93 -0.89 4.03
C THR A 30 12.08 0.63 3.94
N PRO A 31 12.43 1.17 2.78
CA PRO A 31 12.32 2.60 2.53
C PRO A 31 10.85 3.01 2.42
N ALA A 32 10.57 4.31 2.53
CA ALA A 32 9.25 4.82 2.20
C ALA A 32 8.93 4.58 0.71
N THR A 33 7.71 4.14 0.43
CA THR A 33 7.19 4.02 -0.94
C THR A 33 6.79 5.40 -1.44
N ILE A 34 7.59 5.95 -2.36
CA ILE A 34 7.41 7.27 -2.95
C ILE A 34 7.26 7.10 -4.46
N ASN A 35 6.04 7.25 -4.95
CA ASN A 35 5.73 7.11 -6.37
C ASN A 35 6.41 8.20 -7.22
N ASP A 36 6.91 7.82 -8.39
CA ASP A 36 7.49 8.76 -9.36
C ASP A 36 6.39 9.64 -9.98
N GLU A 37 6.49 10.96 -9.79
CA GLU A 37 5.45 11.92 -10.18
C GLU A 37 5.13 11.90 -11.68
N ALA A 38 6.15 11.77 -12.54
CA ALA A 38 5.97 11.74 -13.98
C ALA A 38 5.23 10.46 -14.42
N THR A 39 5.56 9.32 -13.80
CA THR A 39 4.91 8.03 -14.04
C THR A 39 3.48 8.01 -13.50
N VAL A 40 3.23 8.62 -12.34
CA VAL A 40 1.87 8.82 -11.79
C VAL A 40 1.01 9.62 -12.77
N LYS A 41 1.54 10.74 -13.28
CA LYS A 41 0.83 11.59 -14.24
C LYS A 41 0.48 10.86 -15.53
N ALA A 42 1.39 10.03 -16.05
CA ALA A 42 1.17 9.23 -17.25
C ALA A 42 0.08 8.16 -17.05
N LEU A 43 0.08 7.48 -15.90
CA LEU A 43 -0.94 6.50 -15.52
C LEU A 43 -2.31 7.14 -15.34
N ARG A 44 -2.35 8.25 -14.59
CA ARG A 44 -3.59 8.93 -14.19
C ARG A 44 -4.48 9.27 -15.38
N GLY A 45 -3.95 9.88 -16.44
CA GLY A 45 -4.77 10.28 -17.59
C GLY A 45 -5.49 9.11 -18.29
N ASN A 46 -4.88 7.91 -18.32
CA ASN A 46 -5.52 6.72 -18.88
C ASN A 46 -6.49 6.08 -17.88
N PHE A 47 -6.11 6.03 -16.60
CA PHE A 47 -6.97 5.49 -15.54
C PHE A 47 -8.25 6.32 -15.38
N GLU A 48 -8.16 7.65 -15.47
CA GLU A 48 -9.32 8.56 -15.42
C GLU A 48 -10.33 8.22 -16.52
N SER A 49 -9.85 7.95 -17.74
CA SER A 49 -10.72 7.62 -18.87
C SER A 49 -11.45 6.28 -18.70
N TYR A 50 -10.81 5.30 -18.05
CA TYR A 50 -11.32 3.94 -17.90
C TYR A 50 -12.17 3.77 -16.63
N PHE A 51 -11.61 4.14 -15.48
CA PHE A 51 -12.22 3.94 -14.17
C PHE A 51 -13.18 5.08 -13.77
N LYS A 52 -13.04 6.26 -14.39
CA LYS A 52 -13.91 7.43 -14.18
C LYS A 52 -14.04 7.77 -12.69
N GLU A 53 -15.26 7.85 -12.17
CA GLU A 53 -15.56 8.13 -10.76
C GLU A 53 -14.98 7.11 -9.78
N ASN A 54 -14.59 5.91 -10.24
CA ASN A 54 -13.98 4.88 -9.41
C ASN A 54 -12.46 5.06 -9.24
N LEU A 55 -11.84 6.02 -9.95
CA LEU A 55 -10.47 6.44 -9.67
C LEU A 55 -10.50 7.55 -8.62
N VAL A 56 -9.96 7.25 -7.44
CA VAL A 56 -9.90 8.18 -6.31
C VAL A 56 -8.47 8.38 -5.84
N GLU A 57 -8.16 9.58 -5.36
CA GLU A 57 -6.93 9.81 -4.59
C GLU A 57 -7.15 9.33 -3.15
N THR A 58 -6.16 8.66 -2.60
CA THR A 58 -6.17 8.18 -1.21
C THR A 58 -5.14 8.94 -0.39
N GLU A 59 -5.41 9.10 0.90
CA GLU A 59 -4.39 9.52 1.85
C GLU A 59 -3.23 8.51 1.89
N PRO A 60 -2.01 8.95 2.23
CA PRO A 60 -0.88 8.03 2.40
C PRO A 60 -1.18 6.92 3.41
N ALA A 61 -0.96 5.67 3.01
CA ALA A 61 -1.11 4.53 3.90
C ALA A 61 0.00 4.50 4.96
N THR A 62 -0.34 4.03 6.16
CA THR A 62 0.63 3.80 7.25
C THR A 62 1.34 2.45 7.14
N ALA A 63 0.84 1.55 6.28
CA ALA A 63 1.46 0.27 5.98
C ALA A 63 2.80 0.46 5.27
N SER A 64 3.77 -0.38 5.62
CA SER A 64 5.08 -0.41 4.98
C SER A 64 5.10 -1.46 3.87
N GLU A 65 5.82 -1.18 2.79
CA GLU A 65 5.93 -2.05 1.61
C GLU A 65 7.38 -2.10 1.12
N ASP A 66 7.80 -3.24 0.57
CA ASP A 66 9.16 -3.45 0.06
C ASP A 66 9.25 -3.41 -1.47
N PHE A 67 8.11 -3.28 -2.14
CA PHE A 67 7.96 -3.20 -3.59
C PHE A 67 8.95 -2.23 -4.26
N SER A 68 9.18 -1.07 -3.64
CA SER A 68 10.10 -0.05 -4.16
C SER A 68 11.55 -0.54 -4.29
N LEU A 69 11.96 -1.57 -3.52
CA LEU A 69 13.28 -2.17 -3.64
C LEU A 69 13.52 -2.80 -5.02
N LEU A 70 12.47 -3.32 -5.68
CA LEU A 70 12.58 -3.91 -7.02
C LEU A 70 13.01 -2.87 -8.07
N ALA A 71 12.36 -1.70 -8.06
CA ALA A 71 12.63 -0.63 -9.03
C ALA A 71 13.90 0.16 -8.69
N THR A 72 14.10 0.48 -7.41
CA THR A 72 15.27 1.25 -6.96
C THR A 72 16.59 0.49 -7.17
N ALA A 73 16.59 -0.84 -7.09
CA ALA A 73 17.76 -1.67 -7.38
C ALA A 73 18.32 -1.50 -8.81
N VAL A 74 17.48 -1.07 -9.76
CA VAL A 74 17.86 -0.83 -11.17
C VAL A 74 17.73 0.64 -11.58
N GLY A 75 17.45 1.54 -10.63
CA GLY A 75 17.26 2.97 -10.92
C GLY A 75 16.05 3.28 -11.79
N ALA A 76 15.03 2.42 -11.79
CA ALA A 76 13.81 2.63 -12.57
C ALA A 76 12.75 3.44 -11.79
N PRO A 77 11.94 4.28 -12.47
CA PRO A 77 10.77 4.88 -11.84
C PRO A 77 9.73 3.80 -11.52
N TYR A 78 8.89 4.05 -10.51
CA TYR A 78 7.81 3.14 -10.13
C TYR A 78 6.58 3.89 -9.64
N VAL A 79 5.44 3.22 -9.73
CA VAL A 79 4.19 3.63 -9.08
C VAL A 79 3.56 2.40 -8.47
N MET A 80 3.19 2.50 -7.20
CA MET A 80 2.33 1.57 -6.50
C MET A 80 0.96 2.21 -6.30
N TRP A 81 -0.10 1.48 -6.61
CA TRP A 81 -1.49 1.87 -6.39
C TRP A 81 -2.27 0.71 -5.76
N THR A 82 -3.46 1.00 -5.25
CA THR A 82 -4.36 0.02 -4.64
C THR A 82 -5.69 0.00 -5.39
N PHE A 83 -6.50 -1.03 -5.14
CA PHE A 83 -7.85 -1.16 -5.69
C PHE A 83 -8.77 -1.79 -4.64
N GLY A 84 -10.07 -1.51 -4.76
CA GLY A 84 -11.08 -1.95 -3.80
C GLY A 84 -11.36 -3.45 -3.84
N GLY A 85 -11.62 -4.01 -2.67
CA GLY A 85 -11.99 -5.42 -2.46
C GLY A 85 -13.37 -5.65 -1.85
N VAL A 86 -14.00 -4.61 -1.31
CA VAL A 86 -15.25 -4.72 -0.55
C VAL A 86 -16.44 -4.88 -1.50
N ASP A 87 -17.42 -5.70 -1.13
CA ASP A 87 -18.70 -5.82 -1.85
C ASP A 87 -19.34 -4.43 -2.02
N PRO A 88 -19.72 -3.99 -3.23
CA PRO A 88 -20.16 -2.61 -3.46
C PRO A 88 -21.35 -2.17 -2.60
N PRO A 89 -22.43 -2.98 -2.45
CA PRO A 89 -23.49 -2.67 -1.49
C PRO A 89 -23.02 -2.46 -0.04
N ILE A 90 -22.07 -3.25 0.45
CA ILE A 90 -21.51 -3.10 1.80
C ILE A 90 -20.69 -1.82 1.91
N TRP A 91 -19.88 -1.52 0.89
CA TRP A 91 -19.10 -0.30 0.83
C TRP A 91 -19.99 0.95 0.84
N ASP A 92 -21.00 0.98 -0.03
CA ASP A 92 -21.93 2.12 -0.15
C ASP A 92 -22.69 2.36 1.15
N ASP A 93 -23.13 1.30 1.83
CA ASP A 93 -23.77 1.37 3.14
C ASP A 93 -22.83 1.93 4.21
N ALA A 94 -21.57 1.47 4.24
CA ALA A 94 -20.57 1.96 5.19
C ALA A 94 -20.21 3.43 4.94
N VAL A 95 -20.12 3.87 3.68
CA VAL A 95 -19.94 5.28 3.33
C VAL A 95 -21.13 6.11 3.80
N ALA A 96 -22.36 5.68 3.50
CA ALA A 96 -23.57 6.39 3.90
C ALA A 96 -23.72 6.54 5.42
N LYS A 97 -23.19 5.58 6.19
CA LYS A 97 -23.21 5.57 7.66
C LYS A 97 -21.97 6.19 8.31
N GLY A 98 -20.93 6.52 7.53
CA GLY A 98 -19.65 6.99 8.08
C GLY A 98 -18.89 5.94 8.88
N THR A 99 -19.02 4.66 8.51
CA THR A 99 -18.43 3.52 9.23
C THR A 99 -17.40 2.73 8.40
N VAL A 100 -16.78 3.37 7.40
CA VAL A 100 -15.80 2.73 6.51
C VAL A 100 -14.61 2.15 7.31
N ASP A 101 -14.14 2.86 8.34
CA ASP A 101 -13.01 2.43 9.18
C ASP A 101 -13.31 1.17 10.01
N ALA A 102 -14.57 0.76 10.12
CA ALA A 102 -14.98 -0.46 10.81
C ALA A 102 -15.01 -1.70 9.90
N LEU A 103 -14.82 -1.53 8.58
CA LEU A 103 -14.78 -2.66 7.65
C LEU A 103 -13.51 -3.50 7.87
N PRO A 104 -13.59 -4.84 7.74
CA PRO A 104 -12.39 -5.69 7.77
C PRO A 104 -11.37 -5.26 6.73
N ASN A 105 -10.09 -5.18 7.13
CA ASN A 105 -8.97 -4.80 6.28
C ASN A 105 -7.83 -5.84 6.35
N ASN A 106 -6.74 -5.61 5.63
CA ASN A 106 -5.56 -6.49 5.63
C ASN A 106 -5.16 -6.87 7.06
N HIS A 107 -4.81 -8.14 7.28
CA HIS A 107 -4.50 -8.75 8.59
C HIS A 107 -5.70 -9.02 9.52
N SER A 108 -6.93 -8.67 9.14
CA SER A 108 -8.13 -9.15 9.84
C SER A 108 -8.49 -10.59 9.44
N PRO A 109 -8.91 -11.47 10.38
CA PRO A 109 -9.42 -12.79 10.04
C PRO A 109 -10.75 -12.75 9.28
N TYR A 110 -11.42 -11.60 9.22
CA TYR A 110 -12.66 -11.39 8.49
C TYR A 110 -12.45 -10.68 7.15
N PHE A 111 -11.20 -10.43 6.77
CA PHE A 111 -10.90 -9.81 5.48
C PHE A 111 -11.17 -10.80 4.35
N ALA A 112 -12.23 -10.53 3.59
CA ALA A 112 -12.69 -11.36 2.50
C ALA A 112 -13.12 -10.50 1.30
N PRO A 113 -12.18 -10.07 0.44
CA PRO A 113 -12.52 -9.38 -0.80
C PRO A 113 -13.48 -10.20 -1.67
N VAL A 114 -14.45 -9.56 -2.29
CA VAL A 114 -15.32 -10.21 -3.28
C VAL A 114 -14.50 -10.55 -4.53
N ILE A 115 -14.89 -11.59 -5.28
CA ILE A 115 -14.15 -11.99 -6.49
C ILE A 115 -14.33 -10.92 -7.57
N GLU A 116 -15.56 -10.54 -7.84
CA GLU A 116 -15.92 -9.51 -8.80
C GLU A 116 -16.60 -8.36 -8.07
N PRO A 117 -16.28 -7.10 -8.42
CA PRO A 117 -15.44 -6.67 -9.53
C PRO A 117 -13.92 -6.68 -9.26
N THR A 118 -13.47 -7.10 -8.08
CA THR A 118 -12.09 -6.91 -7.60
C THR A 118 -11.02 -7.47 -8.55
N ILE A 119 -11.16 -8.73 -8.99
CA ILE A 119 -10.17 -9.34 -9.90
C ILE A 119 -10.16 -8.63 -11.25
N ARG A 120 -11.33 -8.27 -11.79
CA ARG A 120 -11.42 -7.52 -13.04
C ARG A 120 -10.74 -6.16 -12.92
N THR A 121 -11.02 -5.41 -11.87
CA THR A 121 -10.39 -4.10 -11.61
C THR A 121 -8.86 -4.23 -11.55
N ALA A 122 -8.34 -5.26 -10.87
CA ALA A 122 -6.91 -5.52 -10.77
C ALA A 122 -6.28 -5.83 -12.15
N VAL A 123 -6.90 -6.73 -12.91
CA VAL A 123 -6.43 -7.13 -14.24
C VAL A 123 -6.47 -5.97 -15.21
N ASP A 124 -7.55 -5.19 -15.21
CA ASP A 124 -7.69 -4.02 -16.06
C ASP A 124 -6.64 -2.96 -15.72
N ALA A 125 -6.45 -2.64 -14.44
CA ALA A 125 -5.47 -1.64 -14.00
C ALA A 125 -4.04 -2.05 -14.39
N LEU A 126 -3.67 -3.32 -14.17
CA LEU A 126 -2.36 -3.85 -14.57
C LEU A 126 -2.17 -3.85 -16.09
N SER A 127 -3.20 -4.26 -16.84
CA SER A 127 -3.15 -4.32 -18.31
C SER A 127 -3.03 -2.92 -18.92
N ILE A 128 -3.84 -1.96 -18.46
CA ILE A 128 -3.77 -0.56 -18.90
C ILE A 128 -2.41 0.02 -18.53
N GLY A 129 -1.94 -0.18 -17.30
CA GLY A 129 -0.63 0.29 -16.86
C GLY A 129 0.51 -0.23 -17.74
N ALA A 130 0.51 -1.53 -18.05
CA ALA A 130 1.49 -2.13 -18.95
C ALA A 130 1.41 -1.54 -20.38
N LEU A 131 0.20 -1.38 -20.92
CA LEU A 131 -0.01 -0.85 -22.28
C LEU A 131 0.46 0.60 -22.43
N ILE A 132 0.44 1.42 -21.36
CA ILE A 132 0.97 2.79 -21.43
C ILE A 132 2.46 2.80 -21.75
N PHE A 133 3.23 1.86 -21.19
CA PHE A 133 4.69 1.84 -21.32
C PHE A 133 5.19 0.87 -22.40
N LEU A 134 4.40 -0.14 -22.78
CA LEU A 134 4.80 -1.18 -23.73
C LEU A 134 4.13 -1.07 -25.11
N LYS A 135 3.18 -0.15 -25.30
CA LYS A 135 2.56 0.04 -26.62
C LYS A 135 3.62 0.44 -27.66
N ARG A 136 3.62 -0.27 -28.79
CA ARG A 136 4.46 0.08 -29.95
C ARG A 136 4.17 1.52 -30.37
N LYS A 137 5.23 2.31 -30.55
CA LYS A 137 5.15 3.54 -31.32
C LYS A 137 4.90 3.15 -32.77
N ASN A 138 3.73 3.53 -33.30
CA ASN A 138 3.48 3.49 -34.74
C ASN A 138 4.29 4.58 -35.44
#